data_AF-A0A255T6J3-F1
#
_entry.id   AF-A0A255T6J3-F1
#
_cell.length_a   1.000
_cell.length_b   1.000
_cell.length_c   1.000
_cell.angle_alpha   90.00
_cell.angle_beta   90.00
_cell.angle_gamma   90.00
#
_symmetry.space_group_name_H-M   'P 1'
#
loop_
_entity.id
_entity.type
_entity.pdbx_description
1 polymer ?
#
loop_
_entity_poly.entity_id
_entity_poly.type
_entity_poly.pdbx_seq_one_letter_code
_entity_poly.pdbx_strand_id
1 'polypeptide(L)'
;MKKIFALMTVALLAMTSFSLQSCDDDNDDYVPTTYAVVTVKPNADNSSFVMQLNDSVQIMASNMVTSPFGTKEKRALIGFTAADGQQTEGELTRVKVLWMDSILTKPVARDLGEEANKETYGDEPIEVVNSWETVAEDGYINLRFRGYWGDLKKAHTINLVHRTDANRPYLLQLYHDNMGDEGKIVADGLVGFRLPEAFNESDELITITLQYESYSGKLKTVAFKYIPRKD
;
A
#
# COMPACT_ATOMS: atom_id res chain seq x y z
N MET A 1 -5.45 65.40 26.35
CA MET A 1 -6.64 64.97 25.58
C MET A 1 -6.32 63.96 24.46
N LYS A 2 -5.26 64.11 23.65
CA LYS A 2 -4.92 63.15 22.58
C LYS A 2 -4.43 61.76 23.05
N LYS A 3 -3.81 61.64 24.23
CA LYS A 3 -3.33 60.35 24.76
C LYS A 3 -4.42 59.47 25.41
N ILE A 4 -5.52 60.08 25.84
CA ILE A 4 -6.67 59.35 26.43
C ILE A 4 -7.54 58.79 25.30
N PHE A 5 -7.68 59.51 24.19
CA PHE A 5 -8.41 59.04 23.01
C PHE A 5 -7.72 57.85 22.32
N ALA A 6 -6.38 57.80 22.31
CA ALA A 6 -5.63 56.67 21.75
C ALA A 6 -5.71 55.39 22.60
N LEU A 7 -5.94 55.51 23.92
CA LEU A 7 -6.12 54.34 24.79
C LEU A 7 -7.53 53.72 24.65
N MET A 8 -8.55 54.51 24.33
CA MET A 8 -9.91 54.00 24.12
C MET A 8 -10.08 53.22 22.81
N THR A 9 -9.31 53.53 21.77
CA THR A 9 -9.40 52.80 20.48
C THR A 9 -8.71 51.43 20.51
N VAL A 10 -7.68 51.26 21.34
CA VAL A 10 -7.00 49.95 21.51
C VAL A 10 -7.81 49.01 22.40
N ALA A 11 -8.54 49.55 23.37
CA ALA A 11 -9.41 48.75 24.25
C ALA A 11 -10.64 48.16 23.53
N LEU A 12 -11.16 48.84 22.49
CA LEU A 12 -12.32 48.36 21.74
C LEU A 12 -11.97 47.26 20.71
N LEU A 13 -10.73 47.24 20.20
CA LEU A 13 -10.22 46.21 19.29
C LEU A 13 -9.76 44.93 20.00
N ALA A 14 -9.44 45.01 21.30
CA ALA A 14 -9.03 43.86 22.11
C ALA A 14 -10.22 43.03 22.66
N MET A 15 -11.46 43.54 22.56
CA MET A 15 -12.66 42.83 23.03
C MET A 15 -13.39 42.04 21.92
N THR A 16 -12.99 42.16 20.65
CA THR A 16 -13.58 41.39 19.53
C THR A 16 -12.80 40.12 19.19
N SER A 17 -11.71 39.81 19.90
CA SER A 17 -10.86 38.63 19.63
C SER A 17 -11.17 37.41 20.52
N PHE A 18 -12.26 37.43 21.30
CA PHE A 18 -12.60 36.33 22.23
C PHE A 18 -13.96 35.66 21.98
N SER A 19 -14.60 35.87 20.83
CA SER A 19 -15.91 35.25 20.54
C SER A 19 -15.97 34.44 19.24
N LEU A 20 -14.84 33.89 18.80
CA LEU A 20 -14.81 32.82 17.78
C LEU A 20 -14.01 31.61 18.27
N GLN A 21 -14.14 31.26 19.56
CA GLN A 21 -14.00 29.84 19.91
C GLN A 21 -15.25 29.14 19.37
N SER A 22 -15.16 28.68 18.13
CA SER A 22 -15.89 27.50 17.70
C SER A 22 -15.32 26.32 18.50
N CYS A 23 -15.66 26.24 19.78
CA CYS A 23 -15.76 24.96 20.46
C CYS A 23 -17.12 24.43 20.04
N ASP A 24 -17.16 23.78 18.87
CA ASP A 24 -18.13 22.69 18.75
C ASP A 24 -17.75 21.75 19.88
N ASP A 25 -18.58 21.75 20.90
CA ASP A 25 -18.65 20.70 21.92
C ASP A 25 -19.39 19.49 21.30
N ASP A 26 -19.14 19.26 20.01
CA ASP A 26 -19.45 18.01 19.36
C ASP A 26 -18.43 17.04 19.90
N ASN A 27 -18.84 16.41 21.00
CA ASN A 27 -18.32 15.15 21.51
C ASN A 27 -18.59 14.04 20.47
N ASP A 28 -18.19 14.28 19.22
CA ASP A 28 -17.97 13.28 18.23
C ASP A 28 -16.77 12.50 18.76
N ASP A 29 -17.04 11.31 19.28
CA ASP A 29 -16.03 10.32 19.58
C ASP A 29 -15.24 10.06 18.29
N TYR A 30 -14.21 10.87 18.04
CA TYR A 30 -13.33 10.74 16.89
C TYR A 30 -12.51 9.48 17.12
N VAL A 31 -13.00 8.35 16.60
CA VAL A 31 -12.26 7.11 16.60
C VAL A 31 -11.24 7.20 15.46
N PRO A 32 -9.93 7.32 15.76
CA PRO A 32 -8.93 7.48 14.73
C PRO A 32 -8.93 6.26 13.80
N THR A 33 -9.17 6.49 12.51
CA THR A 33 -9.10 5.45 11.49
C THR A 33 -7.64 5.15 11.19
N THR A 34 -7.26 3.88 11.29
CA THR A 34 -5.95 3.38 10.89
C THR A 34 -6.04 2.75 9.50
N TYR A 35 -5.01 2.94 8.68
CA TYR A 35 -4.89 2.32 7.37
C TYR A 35 -3.73 1.33 7.35
N ALA A 36 -3.92 0.21 6.67
CA ALA A 36 -2.86 -0.77 6.47
C ALA A 36 -2.99 -1.47 5.12
N VAL A 37 -1.86 -1.93 4.61
CA VAL A 37 -1.84 -2.98 3.60
C VAL A 37 -1.78 -4.30 4.36
N VAL A 38 -2.62 -5.26 4.00
CA VAL A 38 -2.67 -6.58 4.62
C VAL A 38 -2.65 -7.67 3.58
N THR A 39 -2.22 -8.87 3.98
CA THR A 39 -2.57 -10.09 3.27
C THR A 39 -3.80 -10.72 3.93
N VAL A 40 -4.90 -10.80 3.19
CA VAL A 40 -6.12 -11.48 3.61
C VAL A 40 -5.97 -12.97 3.32
N LYS A 41 -5.96 -13.79 4.37
CA LYS A 41 -5.71 -15.24 4.33
C LYS A 41 -6.95 -15.99 4.82
N PRO A 42 -7.90 -16.33 3.94
CA PRO A 42 -9.02 -17.20 4.29
C PRO A 42 -8.53 -18.63 4.54
N ASN A 43 -9.22 -19.36 5.43
CA ASN A 43 -9.04 -20.80 5.53
C ASN A 43 -9.65 -21.52 4.29
N ALA A 44 -9.42 -22.83 4.19
CA ALA A 44 -9.74 -23.60 2.99
C ALA A 44 -11.20 -23.50 2.52
N ASP A 45 -12.15 -23.38 3.45
CA ASP A 45 -13.58 -23.27 3.18
C ASP A 45 -14.13 -21.83 3.33
N ASN A 46 -13.25 -20.85 3.58
CA ASN A 46 -13.58 -19.45 3.87
C ASN A 46 -14.59 -19.29 5.03
N SER A 47 -14.63 -20.22 5.98
CA SER A 47 -15.40 -20.08 7.22
C SER A 47 -14.73 -19.13 8.24
N SER A 48 -13.45 -18.83 8.05
CA SER A 48 -12.71 -17.81 8.79
C SER A 48 -11.58 -17.22 7.94
N PHE A 49 -11.09 -16.05 8.31
CA PHE A 49 -9.88 -15.48 7.71
C PHE A 49 -9.08 -14.67 8.73
N VAL A 50 -7.78 -14.55 8.48
CA VAL A 50 -6.89 -13.61 9.19
C VAL A 50 -6.40 -12.55 8.22
N MET A 51 -6.02 -11.39 8.77
CA MET A 51 -5.33 -10.34 8.03
C MET A 51 -3.91 -10.24 8.58
N GLN A 52 -2.92 -10.57 7.75
CA GLN A 52 -1.51 -10.39 8.10
C GLN A 52 -1.13 -8.93 7.84
N LEU A 53 -0.74 -8.19 8.88
CA LEU A 53 -0.32 -6.78 8.79
C LEU A 53 1.12 -6.63 8.30
N ASN A 54 2.01 -7.53 8.71
CA ASN A 54 3.43 -7.55 8.37
C ASN A 54 3.99 -8.95 8.65
N ASP A 55 5.31 -9.14 8.64
CA ASP A 55 5.95 -10.45 8.78
C ASP A 55 5.63 -11.22 10.08
N SER A 56 5.14 -10.57 11.15
CA SER A 56 4.90 -11.22 12.45
C SER A 56 3.54 -10.96 13.08
N VAL A 57 2.81 -9.95 12.61
CA VAL A 57 1.55 -9.52 13.21
C VAL A 57 0.36 -9.94 12.37
N GLN A 58 -0.57 -10.67 13.00
CA GLN A 58 -1.88 -10.99 12.47
C GLN A 58 -2.99 -10.32 13.29
N ILE A 59 -4.04 -9.91 12.60
CA ILE A 59 -5.26 -9.36 13.19
C ILE A 59 -6.48 -10.06 12.62
N MET A 60 -7.60 -10.01 13.35
CA MET A 60 -8.88 -10.52 12.89
C MET A 60 -9.91 -9.40 12.82
N ALA A 61 -10.88 -9.52 11.92
CA ALA A 61 -12.02 -8.62 11.92
C ALA A 61 -13.03 -9.00 13.02
N SER A 62 -13.55 -8.01 13.74
CA SER A 62 -14.61 -8.18 14.74
C SER A 62 -16.00 -8.25 14.13
N ASN A 63 -16.19 -7.60 12.98
CA ASN A 63 -17.48 -7.36 12.32
C ASN A 63 -17.68 -8.14 11.01
N MET A 64 -16.77 -9.06 10.67
CA MET A 64 -16.92 -9.99 9.54
C MET A 64 -16.18 -11.29 9.84
N VAL A 65 -16.70 -12.40 9.33
CA VAL A 65 -16.19 -13.76 9.61
C VAL A 65 -15.60 -14.40 8.36
N THR A 66 -16.14 -14.11 7.18
CA THR A 66 -15.68 -14.67 5.90
C THR A 66 -14.95 -13.60 5.09
N SER A 67 -13.94 -14.01 4.31
CA SER A 67 -13.22 -13.10 3.42
C SER A 67 -14.14 -12.64 2.28
N PRO A 68 -14.13 -11.33 1.93
CA PRO A 68 -14.85 -10.83 0.76
C PRO A 68 -14.25 -11.34 -0.56
N PHE A 69 -13.08 -11.97 -0.52
CA PHE A 69 -12.35 -12.48 -1.69
C PHE A 69 -12.52 -13.99 -1.90
N GLY A 70 -13.48 -14.61 -1.20
CA GLY A 70 -13.68 -16.06 -1.23
C GLY A 70 -12.50 -16.80 -0.59
N THR A 71 -12.10 -17.93 -1.17
CA THR A 71 -10.98 -18.76 -0.68
C THR A 71 -9.60 -18.29 -1.15
N LYS A 72 -9.50 -17.10 -1.78
CA LYS A 72 -8.24 -16.60 -2.35
C LYS A 72 -7.46 -15.76 -1.35
N GLU A 73 -6.17 -16.04 -1.22
CA GLU A 73 -5.21 -15.13 -0.58
C GLU A 73 -5.02 -13.88 -1.46
N LYS A 74 -5.18 -12.69 -0.87
CA LYS A 74 -5.11 -11.40 -1.58
C LYS A 74 -4.42 -10.34 -0.74
N ARG A 75 -3.64 -9.46 -1.39
CA ARG A 75 -3.26 -8.18 -0.79
C ARG A 75 -4.47 -7.25 -0.82
N ALA A 76 -4.67 -6.48 0.24
CA ALA A 76 -5.77 -5.54 0.37
C ALA A 76 -5.34 -4.30 1.13
N LEU A 77 -6.00 -3.18 0.82
CA LEU A 77 -5.96 -1.96 1.61
C LEU A 77 -7.15 -1.97 2.56
N ILE A 78 -6.91 -1.71 3.84
CA ILE A 78 -7.97 -1.65 4.85
C ILE A 78 -7.95 -0.32 5.58
N GLY A 79 -9.15 0.17 5.92
CA GLY A 79 -9.37 1.16 6.97
C GLY A 79 -10.02 0.46 8.16
N PHE A 80 -9.48 0.64 9.37
CA PHE A 80 -9.98 -0.04 10.57
C PHE A 80 -9.81 0.80 11.83
N THR A 81 -10.53 0.42 12.88
CA THR A 81 -10.38 0.95 14.24
C THR A 81 -10.15 -0.19 15.23
N ALA A 82 -9.78 0.14 16.46
CA ALA A 82 -9.86 -0.83 17.55
C ALA A 82 -11.27 -1.43 17.63
N ALA A 83 -11.36 -2.71 17.98
CA ALA A 83 -12.65 -3.33 18.27
C ALA A 83 -13.11 -2.96 19.68
N ASP A 84 -14.43 -2.86 19.86
CA ASP A 84 -15.05 -2.70 21.17
C ASP A 84 -14.93 -4.01 21.97
N GLY A 85 -14.72 -3.91 23.29
CA GLY A 85 -14.66 -5.04 24.22
C GLY A 85 -13.25 -5.44 24.65
N GLN A 86 -13.16 -6.35 25.64
CA GLN A 86 -11.90 -6.85 26.14
C GLN A 86 -11.32 -7.90 25.18
N GLN A 87 -10.04 -7.76 24.85
CA GLN A 87 -9.26 -8.80 24.17
C GLN A 87 -8.89 -9.86 25.20
N THR A 88 -9.12 -11.14 24.89
CA THR A 88 -8.63 -12.23 25.73
C THR A 88 -7.13 -12.38 25.55
N GLU A 89 -6.39 -12.57 26.64
CA GLU A 89 -4.95 -12.83 26.58
C GLU A 89 -4.68 -14.10 25.76
N GLY A 90 -3.81 -13.99 24.74
CA GLY A 90 -3.48 -15.09 23.82
C GLY A 90 -4.31 -15.15 22.54
N GLU A 91 -5.36 -14.33 22.39
CA GLU A 91 -6.09 -14.20 21.12
C GLU A 91 -5.43 -13.20 20.17
N LEU A 92 -5.62 -13.41 18.86
CA LEU A 92 -5.24 -12.41 17.86
C LEU A 92 -6.03 -11.12 18.10
N THR A 93 -5.34 -9.98 17.97
CA THR A 93 -5.96 -8.67 18.11
C THR A 93 -7.13 -8.52 17.14
N ARG A 94 -8.30 -8.18 17.67
CA ARG A 94 -9.50 -7.91 16.86
C ARG A 94 -9.61 -6.43 16.53
N VAL A 95 -9.94 -6.14 15.28
CA VAL A 95 -10.20 -4.78 14.77
C VAL A 95 -11.57 -4.68 14.12
N LYS A 96 -12.19 -3.51 14.16
CA LYS A 96 -13.40 -3.23 13.39
C LYS A 96 -12.99 -2.72 12.02
N VAL A 97 -13.25 -3.49 10.97
CA VAL A 97 -12.95 -3.09 9.59
C VAL A 97 -14.02 -2.10 9.12
N LEU A 98 -13.61 -0.89 8.76
CA LEU A 98 -14.50 0.14 8.21
C LEU A 98 -14.69 -0.05 6.70
N TRP A 99 -13.61 -0.34 5.99
CA TRP A 99 -13.62 -0.68 4.58
C TRP A 99 -12.41 -1.55 4.25
N MET A 100 -12.54 -2.32 3.17
CA MET A 100 -11.50 -3.18 2.63
C MET A 100 -11.62 -3.18 1.11
N ASP A 101 -10.53 -2.92 0.42
CA ASP A 101 -10.47 -3.02 -1.04
C ASP A 101 -9.28 -3.87 -1.47
N SER A 102 -9.49 -4.69 -2.50
CA SER A 102 -8.44 -5.57 -3.00
C SER A 102 -7.37 -4.78 -3.73
N ILE A 103 -6.11 -5.16 -3.52
CA ILE A 103 -5.00 -4.75 -4.37
C ILE A 103 -4.82 -5.82 -5.44
N LEU A 104 -4.55 -5.41 -6.68
CA LEU A 104 -4.23 -6.34 -7.77
C LEU A 104 -3.11 -7.28 -7.29
N THR A 105 -3.43 -8.56 -7.12
CA THR A 105 -2.49 -9.54 -6.57
C THR A 105 -2.16 -10.56 -7.64
N LYS A 106 -0.87 -10.67 -8.00
CA LYS A 106 -0.37 -11.51 -9.11
C LYS A 106 0.89 -12.27 -8.69
N PRO A 107 1.23 -13.41 -9.33
CA PRO A 107 2.57 -13.97 -9.22
C PRO A 107 3.59 -13.13 -10.00
N VAL A 108 4.87 -13.34 -9.72
CA VAL A 108 5.97 -12.91 -10.60
C VAL A 108 5.86 -13.63 -11.95
N ALA A 109 6.04 -12.89 -13.03
CA ALA A 109 6.02 -13.38 -14.40
C ALA A 109 7.31 -14.14 -14.74
N ARG A 110 7.24 -15.02 -15.74
CA ARG A 110 8.38 -15.79 -16.24
C ARG A 110 9.38 -14.84 -16.91
N ASP A 111 10.67 -15.02 -16.63
CA ASP A 111 11.73 -14.32 -17.38
C ASP A 111 11.85 -14.93 -18.79
N LEU A 112 11.67 -14.10 -19.82
CA LEU A 112 11.79 -14.46 -21.23
C LEU A 112 13.11 -13.98 -21.84
N GLY A 113 13.96 -13.31 -21.06
CA GLY A 113 15.11 -12.55 -21.55
C GLY A 113 14.74 -11.09 -21.84
N GLU A 114 15.74 -10.22 -21.87
CA GLU A 114 15.53 -8.77 -21.83
C GLU A 114 14.60 -8.23 -22.93
N GLU A 115 14.90 -8.55 -24.19
CA GLU A 115 14.13 -8.02 -25.33
C GLU A 115 12.71 -8.64 -25.39
N ALA A 116 12.61 -9.95 -25.18
CA ALA A 116 11.31 -10.64 -25.15
C ALA A 116 10.43 -10.20 -23.97
N ASN A 117 11.02 -9.83 -22.83
CA ASN A 117 10.27 -9.24 -21.71
C ASN A 117 9.70 -7.87 -22.09
N LYS A 118 10.47 -7.01 -22.77
CA LYS A 118 9.98 -5.70 -23.23
C LYS A 118 8.83 -5.87 -24.24
N GLU A 119 8.98 -6.77 -25.20
CA GLU A 119 7.93 -7.07 -26.19
C GLU A 119 6.66 -7.65 -25.56
N THR A 120 6.80 -8.50 -24.52
CA THR A 120 5.65 -9.22 -23.93
C THR A 120 4.99 -8.45 -22.78
N TYR A 121 5.75 -7.72 -21.99
CA TYR A 121 5.31 -7.07 -20.75
C TYR A 121 5.32 -5.54 -20.80
N GLY A 122 5.80 -4.96 -21.91
CA GLY A 122 5.94 -3.52 -22.14
C GLY A 122 7.25 -2.95 -21.60
N ASP A 123 7.69 -1.83 -22.17
CA ASP A 123 8.84 -1.05 -21.72
C ASP A 123 8.49 0.40 -21.38
N GLU A 124 7.19 0.68 -21.24
CA GLU A 124 6.67 2.02 -21.02
C GLU A 124 7.08 2.53 -19.62
N PRO A 125 7.62 3.75 -19.51
CA PRO A 125 8.11 4.29 -18.25
C PRO A 125 7.02 4.41 -17.20
N ILE A 126 7.41 4.18 -15.94
CA ILE A 126 6.57 4.30 -14.76
C ILE A 126 7.42 4.78 -13.57
N GLU A 127 6.81 5.32 -12.52
CA GLU A 127 7.53 5.64 -11.27
C GLU A 127 7.06 4.74 -10.14
N VAL A 128 7.99 4.21 -9.35
CA VAL A 128 7.68 3.59 -8.06
C VAL A 128 7.64 4.68 -7.00
N VAL A 129 6.51 4.82 -6.33
CA VAL A 129 6.29 5.85 -5.31
C VAL A 129 6.77 5.32 -3.96
N ASN A 130 7.68 6.03 -3.31
CA ASN A 130 8.07 5.75 -1.94
C ASN A 130 6.95 6.21 -0.98
N SER A 131 6.09 5.28 -0.60
CA SER A 131 4.97 5.50 0.30
C SER A 131 4.81 4.31 1.23
N TRP A 132 3.97 4.45 2.25
CA TRP A 132 3.78 3.42 3.27
C TRP A 132 3.15 2.13 2.72
N GLU A 133 2.49 2.18 1.56
CA GLU A 133 1.96 1.02 0.85
C GLU A 133 3.04 0.28 0.04
N THR A 134 4.18 0.92 -0.25
CA THR A 134 5.27 0.36 -1.06
C THR A 134 6.26 -0.40 -0.16
N VAL A 135 5.96 -1.67 0.10
CA VAL A 135 6.65 -2.50 1.10
C VAL A 135 6.88 -3.93 0.60
N ALA A 136 7.84 -4.63 1.18
CA ALA A 136 8.04 -6.07 0.97
C ALA A 136 7.87 -6.80 2.31
N GLU A 137 6.86 -7.66 2.40
CA GLU A 137 6.48 -8.36 3.63
C GLU A 137 5.56 -9.55 3.29
N ASP A 138 5.51 -10.54 4.18
CA ASP A 138 4.59 -11.69 4.10
C ASP A 138 4.59 -12.44 2.75
N GLY A 139 5.76 -12.56 2.10
CA GLY A 139 5.84 -13.24 0.81
C GLY A 139 5.45 -12.37 -0.37
N TYR A 140 5.21 -11.08 -0.18
CA TYR A 140 4.82 -10.15 -1.25
C TYR A 140 5.75 -8.94 -1.32
N ILE A 141 5.88 -8.40 -2.53
CA ILE A 141 6.25 -7.00 -2.72
C ILE A 141 5.03 -6.25 -3.20
N ASN A 142 4.59 -5.27 -2.40
CA ASN A 142 3.49 -4.37 -2.72
C ASN A 142 4.07 -3.05 -3.23
N LEU A 143 3.57 -2.56 -4.35
CA LEU A 143 4.08 -1.37 -5.02
C LEU A 143 2.93 -0.40 -5.26
N ARG A 144 3.13 0.84 -4.82
CA ARG A 144 2.45 2.00 -5.39
C ARG A 144 3.27 2.49 -6.58
N PHE A 145 2.63 2.55 -7.74
CA PHE A 145 3.25 3.05 -8.95
C PHE A 145 2.46 4.25 -9.50
N ARG A 146 3.15 5.14 -10.20
CA ARG A 146 2.61 6.38 -10.77
C ARG A 146 2.94 6.44 -12.25
N GLY A 147 1.92 6.73 -13.05
CA GLY A 147 2.03 6.87 -14.50
C GLY A 147 1.09 7.95 -15.02
N TYR A 148 1.11 8.10 -16.35
CA TYR A 148 0.10 8.87 -17.06
C TYR A 148 -1.04 7.97 -17.53
N TRP A 149 -2.26 8.48 -17.38
CA TRP A 149 -3.50 7.81 -17.70
C TRP A 149 -4.38 8.76 -18.53
N GLY A 150 -5.25 8.18 -19.35
CA GLY A 150 -6.10 8.90 -20.28
C GLY A 150 -7.40 8.16 -20.50
N ASP A 151 -7.41 7.24 -21.46
CA ASP A 151 -8.61 6.47 -21.80
C ASP A 151 -8.87 5.40 -20.73
N LEU A 152 -9.88 5.62 -19.89
CA LEU A 152 -10.30 4.67 -18.84
C LEU A 152 -10.70 3.28 -19.38
N LYS A 153 -10.88 3.11 -20.70
CA LYS A 153 -11.12 1.81 -21.32
C LYS A 153 -9.84 1.05 -21.69
N LYS A 154 -8.68 1.70 -21.65
CA LYS A 154 -7.37 1.09 -21.88
C LYS A 154 -6.78 0.68 -20.54
N ALA A 155 -6.87 -0.61 -20.24
CA ALA A 155 -6.27 -1.16 -19.03
C ALA A 155 -4.76 -1.31 -19.23
N HIS A 156 -3.96 -0.57 -18.46
CA HIS A 156 -2.52 -0.78 -18.44
C HIS A 156 -2.19 -2.16 -17.86
N THR A 157 -1.09 -2.76 -18.31
CA THR A 157 -0.57 -3.99 -17.72
C THR A 157 0.71 -3.71 -16.96
N ILE A 158 0.88 -4.42 -15.85
CA ILE A 158 2.07 -4.33 -15.00
C ILE A 158 2.51 -5.73 -14.59
N ASN A 159 3.79 -6.01 -14.78
CA ASN A 159 4.36 -7.32 -14.52
C ASN A 159 5.70 -7.17 -13.80
N LEU A 160 5.98 -8.09 -12.89
CA LEU A 160 7.25 -8.17 -12.19
C LEU A 160 7.96 -9.43 -12.64
N VAL A 161 9.23 -9.33 -13.01
CA VAL A 161 10.05 -10.45 -13.44
C VAL A 161 11.21 -10.61 -12.46
N HIS A 162 11.48 -11.84 -12.04
CA HIS A 162 12.72 -12.18 -11.33
C HIS A 162 13.84 -12.36 -12.34
N ARG A 163 14.76 -11.39 -12.39
CA ARG A 163 15.92 -11.43 -13.28
C ARG A 163 16.98 -12.29 -12.61
N THR A 164 17.20 -13.50 -13.14
CA THR A 164 18.17 -14.45 -12.60
C THR A 164 19.60 -14.05 -13.02
N ASP A 165 20.22 -13.18 -12.23
CA ASP A 165 21.64 -12.83 -12.30
C ASP A 165 22.38 -13.55 -11.17
N ALA A 166 23.42 -14.32 -11.49
CA ALA A 166 24.21 -15.08 -10.52
C ALA A 166 24.79 -14.20 -9.39
N ASN A 167 25.03 -12.91 -9.66
CA ASN A 167 25.55 -11.97 -8.66
C ASN A 167 24.45 -11.22 -7.90
N ARG A 168 23.21 -11.30 -8.35
CA ARG A 168 22.05 -10.59 -7.78
C ARG A 168 20.83 -11.50 -7.72
N PRO A 169 20.83 -12.51 -6.83
CA PRO A 169 19.76 -13.50 -6.76
C PRO A 169 18.39 -12.91 -6.41
N TYR A 170 18.35 -11.72 -5.78
CA TYR A 170 17.12 -11.04 -5.39
C TYR A 170 16.83 -9.80 -6.26
N LEU A 171 17.10 -9.91 -7.56
CA LEU A 171 16.83 -8.85 -8.54
C LEU A 171 15.45 -9.02 -9.18
N LEU A 172 14.60 -8.02 -9.01
CA LEU A 172 13.30 -7.92 -9.66
C LEU A 172 13.32 -6.76 -10.65
N GLN A 173 12.65 -6.91 -11.78
CA GLN A 173 12.41 -5.83 -12.73
C GLN A 173 10.92 -5.69 -13.01
N LEU A 174 10.43 -4.46 -12.87
CA LEU A 174 9.05 -4.06 -13.16
C LEU A 174 8.95 -3.65 -14.63
N TYR A 175 7.97 -4.22 -15.30
CA TYR A 175 7.60 -3.92 -16.68
C TYR A 175 6.17 -3.39 -16.71
N HIS A 176 5.93 -2.44 -17.58
CA HIS A 176 4.66 -1.73 -17.71
C HIS A 176 4.35 -1.53 -19.19
N ASP A 177 3.10 -1.79 -19.56
CA ASP A 177 2.56 -1.52 -20.88
C ASP A 177 1.32 -0.63 -20.71
N ASN A 178 1.34 0.57 -21.30
CA ASN A 178 0.21 1.49 -21.28
C ASN A 178 -0.91 1.08 -22.26
N MET A 179 -0.73 0.00 -23.02
CA MET A 179 -1.66 -0.49 -24.03
C MET A 179 -2.04 0.60 -25.06
N GLY A 180 -1.09 1.47 -25.39
CA GLY A 180 -1.27 2.61 -26.26
C GLY A 180 -2.12 3.74 -25.68
N ASP A 181 -2.24 3.86 -24.36
CA ASP A 181 -2.86 5.03 -23.71
C ASP A 181 -1.90 6.23 -23.69
N GLU A 182 -2.20 7.25 -24.49
CA GLU A 182 -1.42 8.49 -24.61
C GLU A 182 -1.89 9.58 -23.61
N GLY A 183 -2.40 9.14 -22.47
CA GLY A 183 -2.93 9.97 -21.42
C GLY A 183 -1.94 10.99 -20.84
N LYS A 184 -2.47 11.99 -20.13
CA LYS A 184 -1.68 13.05 -19.47
C LYS A 184 -2.07 13.24 -18.00
N ILE A 185 -3.03 12.47 -17.50
CA ILE A 185 -3.47 12.54 -16.12
C ILE A 185 -2.50 11.72 -15.28
N VAL A 186 -1.85 12.34 -14.31
CA VAL A 186 -1.00 11.63 -13.36
C VAL A 186 -1.90 10.94 -12.35
N ALA A 187 -1.81 9.62 -12.26
CA ALA A 187 -2.52 8.85 -11.24
C ALA A 187 -1.71 7.62 -10.79
N ASP A 188 -2.11 7.08 -9.65
CA ASP A 188 -1.41 5.99 -8.99
C ASP A 188 -2.21 4.69 -9.07
N GLY A 189 -1.49 3.58 -9.16
CA GLY A 189 -2.02 2.23 -9.00
C GLY A 189 -1.33 1.49 -7.86
N LEU A 190 -1.99 0.45 -7.35
CA LEU A 190 -1.45 -0.48 -6.37
C LEU A 190 -1.40 -1.89 -6.95
N VAL A 191 -0.29 -2.59 -6.76
CA VAL A 191 -0.12 -4.00 -7.14
C VAL A 191 0.71 -4.73 -6.11
N GLY A 192 0.30 -5.95 -5.77
CA GLY A 192 1.05 -6.89 -4.93
C GLY A 192 1.51 -8.08 -5.75
N PHE A 193 2.82 -8.37 -5.73
CA PHE A 193 3.38 -9.54 -6.39
C PHE A 193 3.80 -10.58 -5.36
N ARG A 194 3.30 -11.82 -5.47
CA ARG A 194 3.81 -12.95 -4.68
C ARG A 194 5.25 -13.22 -5.10
N LEU A 195 6.17 -13.13 -4.15
CA LEU A 195 7.58 -13.41 -4.36
C LEU A 195 7.79 -14.92 -4.60
N PRO A 196 8.71 -15.30 -5.50
CA PRO A 196 9.07 -16.70 -5.73
C PRO A 196 9.63 -17.36 -4.45
N GLU A 197 9.52 -18.68 -4.37
CA GLU A 197 10.01 -19.47 -3.23
C GLU A 197 11.49 -19.22 -2.92
N ALA A 198 12.33 -19.00 -3.94
CA ALA A 198 13.74 -18.68 -3.80
C ALA A 198 14.03 -17.43 -2.93
N PHE A 199 13.05 -16.52 -2.78
CA PHE A 199 13.18 -15.34 -1.91
C PHE A 199 12.90 -15.67 -0.44
N ASN A 200 12.36 -16.86 -0.16
CA ASN A 200 11.91 -17.30 1.16
C ASN A 200 12.82 -18.35 1.81
N GLU A 201 13.86 -18.80 1.10
CA GLU A 201 14.79 -19.84 1.57
C GLU A 201 15.67 -19.38 2.74
N SER A 202 16.12 -18.12 2.72
CA SER A 202 16.98 -17.56 3.77
C SER A 202 16.25 -17.50 5.12
N ASP A 203 16.95 -17.74 6.23
CA ASP A 203 16.44 -17.47 7.58
C ASP A 203 16.81 -16.06 8.08
N GLU A 204 17.62 -15.34 7.31
CA GLU A 204 18.03 -13.97 7.59
C GLU A 204 17.30 -12.96 6.71
N LEU A 205 17.23 -11.72 7.18
CA LEU A 205 16.75 -10.58 6.41
C LEU A 205 17.55 -10.43 5.10
N ILE A 206 16.84 -10.32 3.98
CA ILE A 206 17.44 -10.11 2.67
C ILE A 206 17.16 -8.70 2.14
N THR A 207 17.93 -8.30 1.12
CA THR A 207 17.69 -7.05 0.39
C THR A 207 17.26 -7.37 -1.03
N ILE A 208 16.01 -7.06 -1.35
CA ILE A 208 15.46 -7.17 -2.70
C ILE A 208 15.82 -5.89 -3.47
N THR A 209 16.33 -6.06 -4.69
CA THR A 209 16.62 -4.95 -5.60
C THR A 209 15.54 -4.91 -6.66
N LEU A 210 14.77 -3.82 -6.72
CA LEU A 210 13.76 -3.57 -7.74
C LEU A 210 14.30 -2.59 -8.79
N GLN A 211 14.20 -2.95 -10.07
CA GLN A 211 14.51 -2.08 -11.21
C GLN A 211 13.26 -1.73 -12.00
N TYR A 212 13.21 -0.53 -12.57
CA TYR A 212 12.12 -0.09 -13.44
C TYR A 212 12.56 1.02 -14.39
N GLU A 213 11.94 1.09 -15.56
CA GLU A 213 12.12 2.19 -16.51
C GLU A 213 11.37 3.44 -16.01
N SER A 214 12.09 4.53 -15.82
CA SER A 214 11.55 5.78 -15.27
C SER A 214 11.37 6.83 -16.36
N TYR A 215 10.46 7.79 -16.15
CA TYR A 215 10.30 8.95 -17.03
C TYR A 215 11.56 9.83 -17.12
N SER A 216 12.57 9.62 -16.25
CA SER A 216 13.89 10.24 -16.38
C SER A 216 14.73 9.72 -17.57
N GLY A 217 14.27 8.69 -18.27
CA GLY A 217 15.00 8.04 -19.37
C GLY A 217 16.15 7.16 -18.88
N LYS A 218 16.13 6.74 -17.61
CA LYS A 218 17.12 5.87 -17.00
C LYS A 218 16.42 4.77 -16.21
N LEU A 219 17.02 3.57 -16.22
CA LEU A 219 16.65 2.51 -15.30
C LEU A 219 16.94 2.95 -13.87
N LYS A 220 15.89 3.04 -13.03
CA LYS A 220 16.00 3.33 -11.60
C LYS A 220 16.03 2.05 -10.80
N THR A 221 16.65 2.12 -9.62
CA THR A 221 16.73 1.02 -8.67
C THR A 221 16.22 1.45 -7.30
N VAL A 222 15.42 0.59 -6.65
CA VAL A 222 14.95 0.74 -5.27
C VAL A 222 15.29 -0.52 -4.49
N ALA A 223 15.72 -0.38 -3.24
CA ALA A 223 16.04 -1.51 -2.37
C ALA A 223 14.95 -1.70 -1.32
N PHE A 224 14.56 -2.94 -1.08
CA PHE A 224 13.60 -3.32 -0.05
C PHE A 224 14.27 -4.24 0.96
N LYS A 225 14.04 -3.98 2.24
CA LYS A 225 14.35 -4.94 3.30
C LYS A 225 13.18 -5.90 3.39
N TYR A 226 13.47 -7.19 3.43
CA TYR A 226 12.46 -8.23 3.41
C TYR A 226 12.84 -9.36 4.35
N ILE A 227 11.91 -9.78 5.19
CA ILE A 227 12.04 -10.99 6.00
C ILE A 227 11.40 -12.13 5.21
N PRO A 228 12.19 -13.14 4.81
CA PRO A 228 11.68 -14.36 4.17
C PRO A 228 10.45 -14.95 4.86
N ARG A 229 9.35 -15.07 4.12
CA ARG A 229 8.11 -15.70 4.62
C ARG A 229 8.37 -17.16 4.98
N LYS A 230 7.90 -17.56 6.15
CA LYS A 230 7.81 -18.95 6.58
C LYS A 230 6.32 -19.30 6.63
N ASP A 231 5.90 -20.25 5.79
CA ASP A 231 4.52 -20.77 5.78
C ASP A 231 4.27 -21.71 6.97
#